data_AF-A0A7S1GED9-F1
#
_entry.id   AF-A0A7S1GED9-F1
#
_cell.length_a   1.000
_cell.length_b   1.000
_cell.length_c   1.000
_cell.angle_alpha   90.00
_cell.angle_beta   90.00
_cell.angle_gamma   90.00
#
_symmetry.space_group_name_H-M   'P 1'
#
loop_
_entity.id
_entity.type
_entity.pdbx_description
1 polymer ?
#
loop_
_entity_poly.entity_id
_entity_poly.type
_entity_poly.pdbx_seq_one_letter_code
_entity_poly.pdbx_strand_id
1 'polypeptide(L)'
;EQVKTPVPYPWTIHMVAQNSFVTDVELLLSWNAINATGAHRHYIARVQGQPINIGILVDATYDIGRIEDVHWNPWASTSQPFMSWQLTHGRAFVFGRSDWEYVLNTFAFGYAIGYHFIQTPTGEMNANLLGLGADLAINASVQVDASQAPGLLFTNGEFTAFHTKGWLPGSTEQSTQVVVGASNTGPVKFVDSSFWGPDAQVARLAGTGTVSFSSCEFVQWALTPGAKGDAAITATAGNLILQGNDFAMDGTQLEL
;
A
#
# COMPACT_ATOMS: atom_id res chain seq x y z
N GLU A 1 -10.17 6.94 26.75
CA GLU A 1 -8.76 6.74 26.35
C GLU A 1 -7.85 7.18 27.49
N GLN A 2 -6.82 6.40 27.86
CA GLN A 2 -5.87 6.76 28.91
C GLN A 2 -4.67 7.59 28.40
N VAL A 3 -4.45 7.63 27.08
CA VAL A 3 -3.38 8.42 26.45
C VAL A 3 -3.97 9.24 25.32
N LYS A 4 -3.55 10.51 25.20
CA LYS A 4 -4.07 11.46 24.19
C LYS A 4 -3.45 11.31 22.81
N THR A 5 -2.29 10.67 22.72
CA THR A 5 -1.51 10.45 21.48
C THR A 5 -0.87 9.07 21.53
N PRO A 6 -0.66 8.40 20.39
CA PRO A 6 0.02 7.11 20.40
C PRO A 6 1.48 7.27 20.85
N VAL A 7 1.96 6.33 21.66
CA VAL A 7 3.34 6.31 22.19
C VAL A 7 4.07 5.12 21.57
N PRO A 8 5.27 5.30 21.00
CA PRO A 8 6.04 4.19 20.45
C PRO A 8 6.39 3.12 21.48
N TYR A 9 6.29 1.86 21.08
CA TYR A 9 6.76 0.70 21.86
C TYR A 9 7.23 -0.42 20.91
N PRO A 10 7.89 -1.48 21.42
CA PRO A 10 8.41 -2.55 20.58
C PRO A 10 7.34 -3.24 19.73
N TRP A 11 7.79 -4.01 18.73
CA TRP A 11 6.92 -4.85 17.91
C TRP A 11 6.05 -5.76 18.78
N THR A 12 4.76 -5.85 18.45
CA THR A 12 3.83 -6.75 19.14
C THR A 12 4.21 -8.21 18.93
N ILE A 13 4.57 -8.57 17.68
CA ILE A 13 5.07 -9.89 17.32
C ILE A 13 6.35 -9.75 16.49
N HIS A 14 7.38 -10.47 16.90
CA HIS A 14 8.60 -10.64 16.11
C HIS A 14 8.74 -12.12 15.76
N MET A 15 8.56 -12.43 14.49
CA MET A 15 8.72 -13.77 13.94
C MET A 15 10.20 -14.05 13.70
N VAL A 16 10.66 -15.25 14.05
CA VAL A 16 12.07 -15.63 13.93
C VAL A 16 12.23 -16.97 13.23
N ALA A 17 13.34 -17.13 12.52
CA ALA A 17 13.69 -18.37 11.81
C ALA A 17 12.64 -18.84 10.79
N GLN A 18 12.77 -20.08 10.33
CA GLN A 18 11.94 -20.62 9.25
C GLN A 18 10.62 -21.19 9.78
N ASN A 19 9.57 -21.13 8.95
CA ASN A 19 8.26 -21.74 9.25
C ASN A 19 7.62 -21.18 10.54
N SER A 20 7.69 -19.86 10.73
CA SER A 20 6.95 -19.19 11.81
C SER A 20 5.52 -18.87 11.37
N PHE A 21 4.57 -19.03 12.28
CA PHE A 21 3.14 -18.86 12.00
C PHE A 21 2.52 -17.85 12.98
N VAL A 22 1.68 -16.96 12.47
CA VAL A 22 0.79 -16.09 13.26
C VAL A 22 -0.60 -16.21 12.66
N THR A 23 -1.54 -16.78 13.41
CA THR A 23 -2.90 -16.97 12.89
C THR A 23 -3.96 -16.63 13.93
N ASP A 24 -5.12 -16.16 13.46
CA ASP A 24 -6.34 -16.03 14.27
C ASP A 24 -6.18 -15.11 15.49
N VAL A 25 -5.56 -13.95 15.29
CA VAL A 25 -5.31 -12.95 16.35
C VAL A 25 -5.80 -11.57 15.97
N GLU A 26 -6.22 -10.82 17.00
CA GLU A 26 -6.52 -9.40 16.88
C GLU A 26 -5.43 -8.57 17.58
N LEU A 27 -4.88 -7.57 16.88
CA LEU A 27 -3.76 -6.74 17.31
C LEU A 27 -4.17 -5.27 17.46
N LEU A 28 -5.02 -4.96 18.44
CA LEU A 28 -5.45 -3.59 18.74
C LEU A 28 -4.31 -2.75 19.34
N LEU A 29 -4.22 -1.48 18.94
CA LEU A 29 -3.27 -0.47 19.43
C LEU A 29 -1.79 -0.78 19.21
N SER A 30 -1.43 -1.83 18.46
CA SER A 30 -0.04 -2.17 18.13
C SER A 30 0.71 -0.94 17.62
N TRP A 31 1.90 -0.63 18.16
CA TRP A 31 2.71 0.43 17.54
C TRP A 31 3.21 -0.07 16.18
N ASN A 32 3.98 -1.15 16.21
CA ASN A 32 4.26 -1.99 15.04
C ASN A 32 3.72 -3.39 15.31
N ALA A 33 2.92 -3.97 14.41
CA ALA A 33 2.24 -5.24 14.68
C ALA A 33 3.14 -6.46 14.47
N ILE A 34 3.53 -6.79 13.24
CA ILE A 34 4.27 -8.03 12.95
C ILE A 34 5.56 -7.73 12.19
N ASN A 35 6.70 -8.13 12.75
CA ASN A 35 7.98 -8.14 12.06
C ASN A 35 8.31 -9.57 11.61
N ALA A 36 8.39 -9.78 10.31
CA ALA A 36 8.76 -11.03 9.65
C ALA A 36 10.16 -10.96 9.00
N THR A 37 11.04 -10.08 9.46
CA THR A 37 12.43 -9.98 8.97
C THR A 37 13.18 -11.28 9.23
N GLY A 38 13.68 -11.92 8.17
CA GLY A 38 14.38 -13.21 8.26
C GLY A 38 13.47 -14.39 8.60
N ALA A 39 12.14 -14.19 8.59
CA ALA A 39 11.16 -15.24 8.84
C ALA A 39 10.84 -15.99 7.54
N HIS A 40 11.76 -16.83 7.08
CA HIS A 40 11.62 -17.59 5.84
C HIS A 40 10.40 -18.53 5.90
N ARG A 41 9.62 -18.61 4.81
CA ARG A 41 8.40 -19.44 4.76
C ARG A 41 7.42 -19.14 5.89
N HIS A 42 7.33 -17.87 6.29
CA HIS A 42 6.34 -17.43 7.27
C HIS A 42 4.94 -17.61 6.72
N TYR A 43 3.99 -17.73 7.64
CA TYR A 43 2.57 -17.74 7.33
C TYR A 43 1.82 -16.87 8.32
N ILE A 44 1.22 -15.80 7.82
CA ILE A 44 0.43 -14.84 8.59
C ILE A 44 -0.99 -14.88 8.05
N ALA A 45 -1.95 -15.34 8.84
CA ALA A 45 -3.30 -15.61 8.35
C ALA A 45 -4.41 -15.18 9.30
N ARG A 46 -5.49 -14.57 8.79
CA ARG A 46 -6.67 -14.19 9.59
C ARG A 46 -6.29 -13.32 10.78
N VAL A 47 -5.49 -12.30 10.50
CA VAL A 47 -5.02 -11.31 11.47
C VAL A 47 -5.74 -10.01 11.24
N GLN A 48 -6.20 -9.37 12.32
CA GLN A 48 -6.93 -8.12 12.19
C GLN A 48 -6.58 -7.11 13.29
N GLY A 49 -6.88 -5.83 13.11
CA GLY A 49 -6.67 -4.82 14.16
C GLY A 49 -6.27 -3.44 13.65
N GLN A 50 -5.59 -2.66 14.51
CA GLN A 50 -5.18 -1.29 14.20
C GLN A 50 -3.71 -1.02 14.61
N PRO A 51 -2.74 -1.41 13.78
CA PRO A 51 -1.35 -1.00 13.94
C PRO A 51 -1.17 0.49 13.64
N ILE A 52 -0.59 1.26 14.57
CA ILE A 52 -0.54 2.73 14.48
C ILE A 52 0.60 3.23 13.57
N ASN A 53 1.69 2.48 13.46
CA ASN A 53 2.88 2.87 12.69
C ASN A 53 3.22 1.88 11.57
N ILE A 54 3.39 0.58 11.86
CA ILE A 54 3.60 -0.45 10.82
C ILE A 54 2.70 -1.66 11.10
N GLY A 55 1.92 -2.11 10.12
CA GLY A 55 1.14 -3.33 10.25
C GLY A 55 2.00 -4.58 10.13
N ILE A 56 2.52 -4.84 8.93
CA ILE A 56 3.47 -5.94 8.69
C ILE A 56 4.74 -5.38 8.05
N LEU A 57 5.90 -5.85 8.52
CA LEU A 57 7.17 -5.73 7.81
C LEU A 57 7.67 -7.11 7.39
N VAL A 58 7.86 -7.31 6.09
CA VAL A 58 8.60 -8.46 5.54
C VAL A 58 9.94 -7.94 5.00
N ASP A 59 11.04 -8.55 5.40
CA ASP A 59 12.37 -8.26 4.84
C ASP A 59 13.28 -9.49 4.97
N ALA A 60 14.40 -9.50 4.26
CA ALA A 60 15.39 -10.57 4.29
C ALA A 60 14.79 -11.99 4.16
N THR A 61 13.74 -12.16 3.34
CA THR A 61 13.04 -13.44 3.17
C THR A 61 13.39 -14.04 1.80
N TYR A 62 14.28 -15.04 1.78
CA TYR A 62 14.78 -15.67 0.54
C TYR A 62 14.01 -16.94 0.10
N ASP A 63 12.91 -17.23 0.80
CA ASP A 63 11.97 -18.31 0.51
C ASP A 63 10.56 -17.72 0.52
N ILE A 64 9.58 -18.50 0.07
CA ILE A 64 8.20 -18.04 -0.15
C ILE A 64 7.43 -17.84 1.17
N GLY A 65 7.21 -16.58 1.55
CA GLY A 65 6.25 -16.17 2.58
C GLY A 65 4.80 -16.15 2.09
N ARG A 66 3.85 -16.17 3.04
CA ARG A 66 2.40 -16.11 2.79
C ARG A 66 1.73 -15.21 3.81
N ILE A 67 0.94 -14.25 3.30
CA ILE A 67 0.06 -13.39 4.07
C ILE A 67 -1.34 -13.52 3.49
N GLU A 68 -2.30 -13.96 4.29
CA GLU A 68 -3.68 -14.16 3.83
C GLU A 68 -4.72 -13.65 4.84
N ASP A 69 -5.81 -13.03 4.35
CA ASP A 69 -6.91 -12.56 5.20
C ASP A 69 -6.44 -11.62 6.33
N VAL A 70 -5.51 -10.70 6.03
CA VAL A 70 -5.01 -9.71 7.01
C VAL A 70 -5.65 -8.33 6.80
N HIS A 71 -6.36 -7.84 7.82
CA HIS A 71 -7.25 -6.67 7.70
C HIS A 71 -6.97 -5.62 8.77
N TRP A 72 -6.50 -4.44 8.35
CA TRP A 72 -6.21 -3.32 9.23
C TRP A 72 -7.28 -2.24 9.17
N ASN A 73 -7.98 -2.03 10.28
CA ASN A 73 -9.08 -1.09 10.41
C ASN A 73 -8.98 -0.31 11.72
N PRO A 74 -9.50 0.92 11.81
CA PRO A 74 -9.36 1.76 13.01
C PRO A 74 -10.32 1.36 14.14
N TRP A 75 -10.29 0.11 14.57
CA TRP A 75 -11.18 -0.43 15.59
C TRP A 75 -10.79 -0.07 17.02
N ALA A 76 -9.51 0.26 17.26
CA ALA A 76 -9.05 0.61 18.60
C ALA A 76 -9.32 2.07 18.95
N SER A 77 -9.12 2.99 17.99
CA SER A 77 -9.51 4.39 18.13
C SER A 77 -9.63 5.09 16.77
N THR A 78 -10.72 5.85 16.61
CA THR A 78 -10.93 6.83 15.54
C THR A 78 -10.77 8.26 16.02
N SER A 79 -10.23 8.47 17.23
CA SER A 79 -10.01 9.82 17.76
C SER A 79 -8.99 10.55 16.90
N GLN A 80 -9.21 11.85 16.73
CA GLN A 80 -8.42 12.66 15.80
C GLN A 80 -6.89 12.53 16.04
N PRO A 81 -6.34 12.56 17.26
CA PRO A 81 -4.90 12.43 17.44
C PRO A 81 -4.30 11.11 16.95
N PHE A 82 -5.01 9.99 17.13
CA PHE A 82 -4.57 8.67 16.66
C PHE A 82 -4.64 8.60 15.14
N MET A 83 -5.77 9.00 14.56
CA MET A 83 -5.95 9.01 13.12
C MET A 83 -4.99 9.99 12.44
N SER A 84 -4.79 11.19 12.97
CA SER A 84 -3.81 12.15 12.42
C SER A 84 -2.41 11.54 12.34
N TRP A 85 -1.98 10.82 13.39
CA TRP A 85 -0.69 10.13 13.36
C TRP A 85 -0.66 9.03 12.29
N GLN A 86 -1.64 8.12 12.33
CA GLN A 86 -1.70 6.96 11.42
C GLN A 86 -1.79 7.38 9.95
N LEU A 87 -2.56 8.43 9.66
CA LEU A 87 -2.73 9.02 8.33
C LEU A 87 -1.49 9.77 7.85
N THR A 88 -0.62 10.22 8.74
CA THR A 88 0.61 10.95 8.37
C THR A 88 1.84 10.04 8.28
N HIS A 89 1.91 9.01 9.12
CA HIS A 89 3.12 8.18 9.28
C HIS A 89 2.88 6.68 9.10
N GLY A 90 1.64 6.22 9.27
CA GLY A 90 1.31 4.81 9.29
C GLY A 90 1.51 4.16 7.92
N ARG A 91 2.08 2.96 7.92
CA ARG A 91 2.24 2.11 6.74
C ARG A 91 1.67 0.73 7.02
N ALA A 92 0.62 0.34 6.30
CA ALA A 92 -0.13 -0.86 6.67
C ALA A 92 0.66 -2.15 6.36
N PHE A 93 1.20 -2.26 5.16
CA PHE A 93 2.05 -3.36 4.74
C PHE A 93 3.35 -2.81 4.14
N VAL A 94 4.49 -3.23 4.68
CA VAL A 94 5.82 -2.82 4.24
C VAL A 94 6.61 -4.05 3.82
N PHE A 95 7.11 -4.02 2.59
CA PHE A 95 7.86 -5.14 2.04
C PHE A 95 9.22 -4.67 1.52
N GLY A 96 10.27 -5.21 2.14
CA GLY A 96 11.66 -5.12 1.69
C GLY A 96 12.02 -6.27 0.77
N ARG A 97 13.11 -6.99 1.06
CA ARG A 97 13.49 -8.20 0.31
C ARG A 97 12.57 -9.37 0.64
N SER A 98 11.84 -9.84 -0.37
CA SER A 98 11.17 -11.15 -0.36
C SER A 98 11.20 -11.80 -1.75
N ASP A 99 11.41 -13.12 -1.80
CA ASP A 99 11.42 -13.90 -3.05
C ASP A 99 10.10 -14.67 -3.19
N TRP A 100 9.28 -14.23 -4.15
CA TRP A 100 7.96 -14.81 -4.45
C TRP A 100 6.95 -14.80 -3.29
N GLU A 101 6.80 -13.66 -2.62
CA GLU A 101 5.78 -13.48 -1.58
C GLU A 101 4.36 -13.70 -2.14
N TYR A 102 3.49 -14.37 -1.36
CA TYR A 102 2.06 -14.44 -1.66
C TYR A 102 1.29 -13.56 -0.68
N VAL A 103 0.53 -12.61 -1.21
CA VAL A 103 -0.38 -11.76 -0.43
C VAL A 103 -1.78 -11.93 -0.99
N LEU A 104 -2.70 -12.40 -0.14
CA LEU A 104 -4.06 -12.77 -0.54
C LEU A 104 -5.10 -12.13 0.38
N ASN A 105 -6.10 -11.46 -0.21
CA ASN A 105 -7.27 -10.95 0.52
C ASN A 105 -6.91 -10.07 1.72
N THR A 106 -6.02 -9.10 1.52
CA THR A 106 -5.59 -8.17 2.57
C THR A 106 -6.24 -6.80 2.41
N PHE A 107 -6.48 -6.11 3.51
CA PHE A 107 -7.13 -4.80 3.51
C PHE A 107 -6.48 -3.83 4.50
N ALA A 108 -6.45 -2.54 4.16
CA ALA A 108 -6.04 -1.48 5.07
C ALA A 108 -6.90 -0.23 4.93
N PHE A 109 -7.36 0.35 6.04
CA PHE A 109 -8.09 1.62 6.06
C PHE A 109 -7.36 2.70 6.86
N GLY A 110 -7.16 3.86 6.26
CA GLY A 110 -6.74 5.08 6.94
C GLY A 110 -5.27 5.10 7.32
N TYR A 111 -4.37 5.02 6.35
CA TYR A 111 -2.91 5.06 6.55
C TYR A 111 -2.27 6.15 5.69
N ALA A 112 -1.00 6.50 5.95
CA ALA A 112 -0.24 7.30 5.00
C ALA A 112 0.00 6.49 3.71
N ILE A 113 0.43 5.23 3.87
CA ILE A 113 0.63 4.29 2.77
C ILE A 113 -0.06 2.96 3.07
N GLY A 114 -0.83 2.43 2.13
CA GLY A 114 -1.43 1.10 2.22
C GLY A 114 -0.38 -0.01 2.09
N TYR A 115 0.16 -0.16 0.88
CA TYR A 115 1.21 -1.12 0.54
C TYR A 115 2.48 -0.41 0.10
N HIS A 116 3.58 -0.59 0.83
CA HIS A 116 4.85 0.07 0.58
C HIS A 116 5.93 -0.96 0.21
N PHE A 117 6.39 -0.90 -1.04
CA PHE A 117 7.43 -1.78 -1.59
C PHE A 117 8.75 -1.02 -1.63
N ILE A 118 9.72 -1.44 -0.84
CA ILE A 118 10.96 -0.70 -0.61
C ILE A 118 12.19 -1.51 -0.99
N GLN A 119 13.28 -0.81 -1.28
CA GLN A 119 14.61 -1.40 -1.28
C GLN A 119 15.19 -1.35 0.13
N THR A 120 15.72 -2.49 0.59
CA THR A 120 16.50 -2.58 1.83
C THR A 120 17.94 -2.98 1.51
N PRO A 121 18.86 -2.98 2.49
CA PRO A 121 20.21 -3.51 2.29
C PRO A 121 20.23 -4.99 1.86
N THR A 122 19.14 -5.73 2.07
CA THR A 122 19.01 -7.14 1.66
C THR A 122 18.36 -7.30 0.28
N GLY A 123 17.91 -6.20 -0.33
CA GLY A 123 17.36 -6.15 -1.68
C GLY A 123 15.92 -5.64 -1.71
N GLU A 124 15.24 -5.96 -2.81
CA GLU A 124 13.85 -5.62 -3.13
C GLU A 124 13.04 -6.90 -3.35
N MET A 125 11.71 -6.84 -3.47
CA MET A 125 10.88 -8.04 -3.62
C MET A 125 10.27 -8.27 -5.02
N ASN A 126 9.78 -9.50 -5.23
CA ASN A 126 8.74 -9.83 -6.20
C ASN A 126 7.59 -10.57 -5.50
N ALA A 127 6.36 -10.47 -6.03
CA ALA A 127 5.18 -11.03 -5.36
C ALA A 127 4.00 -11.37 -6.28
N ASN A 128 3.18 -12.32 -5.82
CA ASN A 128 1.80 -12.50 -6.25
C ASN A 128 0.88 -11.79 -5.24
N LEU A 129 0.08 -10.84 -5.73
CA LEU A 129 -0.72 -9.93 -4.92
C LEU A 129 -2.17 -10.00 -5.41
N LEU A 130 -3.01 -10.76 -4.73
CA LEU A 130 -4.37 -11.08 -5.17
C LEU A 130 -5.41 -10.60 -4.16
N GLY A 131 -6.39 -9.79 -4.56
CA GLY A 131 -7.44 -9.34 -3.64
C GLY A 131 -6.95 -8.32 -2.62
N LEU A 132 -6.08 -7.38 -3.02
CA LEU A 132 -5.57 -6.34 -2.13
C LEU A 132 -6.51 -5.15 -2.13
N GLY A 133 -6.87 -4.68 -0.93
CA GLY A 133 -7.60 -3.44 -0.71
C GLY A 133 -6.82 -2.43 0.11
N ALA A 134 -6.88 -1.14 -0.26
CA ALA A 134 -6.42 -0.06 0.60
C ALA A 134 -7.31 1.17 0.44
N ASP A 135 -7.98 1.54 1.54
CA ASP A 135 -8.88 2.67 1.61
C ASP A 135 -8.36 3.84 2.42
N LEU A 136 -8.66 5.05 1.96
CA LEU A 136 -8.28 6.30 2.62
C LEU A 136 -6.77 6.36 2.90
N ALA A 137 -5.95 6.08 1.88
CA ALA A 137 -4.52 6.36 1.96
C ALA A 137 -4.27 7.87 1.74
N ILE A 138 -3.52 8.54 2.61
CA ILE A 138 -3.25 9.98 2.42
C ILE A 138 -2.20 10.21 1.35
N ASN A 139 -1.13 9.41 1.33
CA ASN A 139 -0.06 9.56 0.36
C ASN A 139 -0.33 8.65 -0.83
N ALA A 140 -0.37 7.34 -0.60
CA ALA A 140 -0.68 6.36 -1.63
C ALA A 140 -1.25 5.03 -1.14
N SER A 141 -2.21 4.48 -1.89
CA SER A 141 -2.72 3.13 -1.66
C SER A 141 -1.62 2.10 -1.92
N VAL A 142 -0.86 2.29 -3.00
CA VAL A 142 0.30 1.49 -3.38
C VAL A 142 1.47 2.44 -3.69
N GLN A 143 2.55 2.33 -2.92
CA GLN A 143 3.81 3.02 -3.18
C GLN A 143 4.91 2.01 -3.49
N VAL A 144 5.52 2.12 -4.67
CA VAL A 144 6.62 1.26 -5.13
C VAL A 144 7.88 2.08 -5.30
N ASP A 145 8.80 1.94 -4.36
CA ASP A 145 10.14 2.52 -4.47
C ASP A 145 11.09 1.58 -5.22
N ALA A 146 10.88 0.26 -5.12
CA ALA A 146 11.67 -0.75 -5.83
C ALA A 146 10.93 -2.09 -5.97
N SER A 147 11.27 -2.87 -7.01
CA SER A 147 10.79 -4.22 -7.28
C SER A 147 11.80 -4.99 -8.11
N GLN A 148 11.82 -6.31 -7.98
CA GLN A 148 12.75 -7.16 -8.73
C GLN A 148 12.28 -7.37 -10.18
N ALA A 149 13.17 -7.95 -11.01
CA ALA A 149 12.87 -8.28 -12.40
C ALA A 149 11.61 -9.16 -12.63
N PRO A 150 11.24 -10.15 -11.78
CA PRO A 150 9.97 -10.86 -11.92
C PRO A 150 8.74 -9.98 -11.72
N GLY A 151 8.89 -8.90 -10.95
CA GLY A 151 7.91 -7.84 -10.76
C GLY A 151 6.90 -8.06 -9.63
N LEU A 152 6.03 -7.07 -9.46
CA LEU A 152 4.88 -7.10 -8.58
C LEU A 152 3.62 -7.34 -9.41
N LEU A 153 2.88 -8.40 -9.08
CA LEU A 153 1.73 -8.87 -9.86
C LEU A 153 0.44 -8.67 -9.06
N PHE A 154 -0.20 -7.51 -9.23
CA PHE A 154 -1.47 -7.15 -8.61
C PHE A 154 -2.64 -7.63 -9.46
N THR A 155 -3.61 -8.31 -8.84
CA THR A 155 -4.82 -8.78 -9.51
C THR A 155 -6.03 -8.64 -8.60
N ASN A 156 -7.19 -8.23 -9.14
CA ASN A 156 -8.45 -8.13 -8.41
C ASN A 156 -8.33 -7.23 -7.16
N GLY A 157 -7.79 -6.04 -7.36
CA GLY A 157 -7.48 -5.10 -6.26
C GLY A 157 -8.42 -3.90 -6.22
N GLU A 158 -8.54 -3.27 -5.05
CA GLU A 158 -9.37 -2.09 -4.81
C GLU A 158 -8.55 -0.99 -4.10
N PHE A 159 -8.38 0.18 -4.71
CA PHE A 159 -7.41 1.16 -4.23
C PHE A 159 -7.98 2.59 -4.21
N THR A 160 -7.94 3.21 -3.03
CA THR A 160 -8.34 4.60 -2.84
C THR A 160 -7.35 5.44 -2.05
N ALA A 161 -7.24 6.71 -2.42
CA ALA A 161 -6.38 7.67 -1.74
C ALA A 161 -7.07 9.04 -1.66
N PHE A 162 -7.51 9.47 -0.48
CA PHE A 162 -8.31 10.70 -0.31
C PHE A 162 -7.83 11.59 0.82
N HIS A 163 -8.19 12.86 0.74
CA HIS A 163 -8.07 13.78 1.86
C HIS A 163 -9.21 13.59 2.87
N THR A 164 -8.90 13.82 4.15
CA THR A 164 -9.91 13.87 5.22
C THR A 164 -9.76 15.13 6.07
N LYS A 165 -10.79 15.97 6.08
CA LYS A 165 -10.81 17.18 6.93
C LYS A 165 -11.09 16.88 8.41
N GLY A 166 -11.74 15.75 8.70
CA GLY A 166 -12.11 15.37 10.06
C GLY A 166 -10.93 14.86 10.87
N TRP A 167 -10.08 14.02 10.25
CA TRP A 167 -8.94 13.42 10.92
C TRP A 167 -7.60 14.09 10.62
N LEU A 168 -7.47 14.77 9.48
CA LEU A 168 -6.22 15.44 9.09
C LEU A 168 -6.51 16.83 8.50
N PRO A 169 -7.11 17.75 9.29
CA PRO A 169 -7.41 19.10 8.83
C PRO A 169 -6.12 19.83 8.42
N GLY A 170 -6.14 20.48 7.25
CA GLY A 170 -5.00 21.23 6.74
C GLY A 170 -3.97 20.41 5.98
N SER A 171 -4.19 19.10 5.77
CA SER A 171 -3.36 18.34 4.84
C SER A 171 -3.36 18.97 3.45
N THR A 172 -2.16 19.12 2.89
CA THR A 172 -1.92 19.60 1.52
C THR A 172 -1.35 18.52 0.61
N GLU A 173 -1.19 17.31 1.14
CA GLU A 173 -0.73 16.13 0.38
C GLU A 173 -1.63 15.89 -0.81
N GLN A 174 -1.09 15.58 -1.98
CA GLN A 174 -1.91 15.23 -3.15
C GLN A 174 -2.02 13.70 -3.21
N SER A 175 -3.08 13.18 -2.58
CA SER A 175 -3.33 11.74 -2.51
C SER A 175 -3.37 11.11 -3.90
N THR A 176 -2.57 10.07 -4.12
CA THR A 176 -2.45 9.37 -5.41
C THR A 176 -2.57 7.87 -5.18
N GLN A 177 -3.43 7.15 -5.90
CA GLN A 177 -3.64 5.72 -5.58
C GLN A 177 -2.39 4.88 -5.82
N VAL A 178 -1.69 5.08 -6.95
CA VAL A 178 -0.45 4.37 -7.29
C VAL A 178 0.71 5.34 -7.49
N VAL A 179 1.79 5.16 -6.73
CA VAL A 179 3.04 5.91 -6.91
C VAL A 179 4.17 4.93 -7.19
N VAL A 180 4.80 5.04 -8.36
CA VAL A 180 6.03 4.32 -8.71
C VAL A 180 7.18 5.30 -8.74
N GLY A 181 8.06 5.21 -7.74
CA GLY A 181 9.18 6.11 -7.55
C GLY A 181 10.29 5.95 -8.61
N ALA A 182 11.11 6.98 -8.76
CA ALA A 182 12.17 7.04 -9.78
C ALA A 182 13.26 5.97 -9.63
N SER A 183 13.43 5.42 -8.43
CA SER A 183 14.36 4.32 -8.15
C SER A 183 13.87 2.96 -8.65
N ASN A 184 12.57 2.80 -8.94
CA ASN A 184 12.04 1.52 -9.37
C ASN A 184 12.47 1.20 -10.81
N THR A 185 13.11 0.05 -10.98
CA THR A 185 13.53 -0.48 -12.28
C THR A 185 12.77 -1.76 -12.67
N GLY A 186 12.14 -2.43 -11.69
CA GLY A 186 11.39 -3.67 -11.91
C GLY A 186 9.96 -3.44 -12.42
N PRO A 187 9.30 -4.48 -12.94
CA PRO A 187 7.94 -4.39 -13.44
C PRO A 187 6.89 -4.28 -12.33
N VAL A 188 5.85 -3.48 -12.57
CA VAL A 188 4.67 -3.34 -11.68
C VAL A 188 3.41 -3.53 -12.53
N LYS A 189 2.60 -4.53 -12.24
CA LYS A 189 1.48 -4.92 -13.10
C LYS A 189 0.18 -4.98 -12.31
N PHE A 190 -0.84 -4.27 -12.79
CA PHE A 190 -2.20 -4.31 -12.28
C PHE A 190 -3.12 -4.91 -13.33
N VAL A 191 -3.97 -5.85 -12.90
CA VAL A 191 -4.94 -6.54 -13.74
C VAL A 191 -6.27 -6.63 -13.00
N ASP A 192 -7.37 -6.27 -13.66
CA ASP A 192 -8.72 -6.40 -13.10
C ASP A 192 -8.85 -5.67 -11.74
N SER A 193 -8.29 -4.46 -11.67
CA SER A 193 -8.26 -3.64 -10.44
C SER A 193 -9.09 -2.38 -10.59
N SER A 194 -9.73 -1.97 -9.52
CA SER A 194 -10.52 -0.73 -9.44
C SER A 194 -9.78 0.33 -8.64
N PHE A 195 -9.79 1.55 -9.18
CA PHE A 195 -9.18 2.72 -8.56
C PHE A 195 -10.20 3.86 -8.56
N TRP A 196 -10.58 4.34 -7.38
CA TRP A 196 -11.57 5.42 -7.28
C TRP A 196 -11.20 6.53 -6.30
N GLY A 197 -11.61 7.74 -6.71
CA GLY A 197 -11.46 9.04 -6.06
C GLY A 197 -12.50 9.36 -4.96
N PRO A 198 -12.49 10.58 -4.39
CA PRO A 198 -11.83 11.79 -4.90
C PRO A 198 -10.35 11.92 -4.54
N ASP A 199 -9.48 11.73 -5.52
CA ASP A 199 -8.03 11.79 -5.41
C ASP A 199 -7.43 12.85 -6.34
N ALA A 200 -6.11 13.04 -6.26
CA ALA A 200 -5.38 13.95 -7.15
C ALA A 200 -5.16 13.29 -8.50
N GLN A 201 -4.59 12.08 -8.49
CA GLN A 201 -4.26 11.30 -9.67
C GLN A 201 -4.37 9.80 -9.38
N VAL A 202 -4.75 9.02 -10.39
CA VAL A 202 -4.74 7.56 -10.29
C VAL A 202 -3.33 7.03 -10.13
N ALA A 203 -2.42 7.46 -11.01
CA ALA A 203 -1.05 6.96 -10.99
C ALA A 203 0.00 8.01 -11.35
N ARG A 204 1.09 8.04 -10.58
CA ARG A 204 2.30 8.80 -10.85
C ARG A 204 3.49 7.87 -11.02
N LEU A 205 4.06 7.85 -12.22
CA LEU A 205 5.01 6.83 -12.64
C LEU A 205 6.33 7.50 -13.05
N ALA A 206 7.35 7.41 -12.19
CA ALA A 206 8.66 8.03 -12.42
C ALA A 206 9.79 7.00 -12.60
N GLY A 207 9.52 5.72 -12.36
CA GLY A 207 10.49 4.64 -12.49
C GLY A 207 10.84 4.30 -13.94
N THR A 208 11.96 3.62 -14.16
CA THR A 208 12.42 3.20 -15.51
C THR A 208 11.95 1.81 -15.92
N GLY A 209 11.32 1.07 -14.99
CA GLY A 209 10.70 -0.22 -15.25
C GLY A 209 9.44 -0.13 -16.12
N THR A 210 8.78 -1.28 -16.31
CA THR A 210 7.47 -1.33 -16.97
C THR A 210 6.36 -1.26 -15.95
N VAL A 211 5.43 -0.33 -16.14
CA VAL A 211 4.16 -0.29 -15.41
C VAL A 211 3.04 -0.64 -16.37
N SER A 212 2.16 -1.56 -15.98
CA SER A 212 1.00 -1.93 -16.81
C SER A 212 -0.30 -1.93 -16.04
N PHE A 213 -1.35 -1.42 -16.67
CA PHE A 213 -2.74 -1.55 -16.23
C PHE A 213 -3.54 -2.26 -17.32
N SER A 214 -4.20 -3.35 -16.96
CA SER A 214 -5.02 -4.13 -17.87
C SER A 214 -6.40 -4.41 -17.28
N SER A 215 -7.47 -4.09 -18.01
CA SER A 215 -8.85 -4.31 -17.55
C SER A 215 -9.13 -3.62 -16.21
N CYS A 216 -8.56 -2.44 -16.00
CA CYS A 216 -8.76 -1.64 -14.79
C CYS A 216 -9.86 -0.60 -14.97
N GLU A 217 -10.48 -0.22 -13.85
CA GLU A 217 -11.46 0.85 -13.75
C GLU A 217 -10.83 2.07 -13.08
N PHE A 218 -10.95 3.24 -13.70
CA PHE A 218 -10.41 4.51 -13.19
C PHE A 218 -11.52 5.55 -13.02
N VAL A 219 -11.75 5.98 -11.79
CA VAL A 219 -12.91 6.83 -11.43
C VAL A 219 -12.47 7.98 -10.51
N GLN A 220 -13.02 9.19 -10.71
CA GLN A 220 -12.95 10.30 -9.74
C GLN A 220 -11.56 10.95 -9.48
N TRP A 221 -10.70 11.04 -10.49
CA TRP A 221 -9.40 11.74 -10.39
C TRP A 221 -9.48 13.26 -10.57
N ALA A 222 -8.41 13.97 -10.21
CA ALA A 222 -8.29 15.43 -10.29
C ALA A 222 -9.37 16.19 -9.51
N LEU A 223 -9.85 15.61 -8.41
CA LEU A 223 -10.93 16.15 -7.58
C LEU A 223 -10.44 16.77 -6.27
N THR A 224 -9.16 16.64 -5.93
CA THR A 224 -8.56 17.30 -4.76
C THR A 224 -8.26 18.78 -5.04
N PRO A 225 -8.28 19.64 -4.01
CA PRO A 225 -7.86 21.04 -4.16
C PRO A 225 -6.42 21.13 -4.68
N GLY A 226 -6.25 21.81 -5.82
CA GLY A 226 -4.95 21.99 -6.47
C GLY A 226 -4.64 21.04 -7.62
N ALA A 227 -5.36 19.92 -7.74
CA ALA A 227 -5.16 18.92 -8.81
C ALA A 227 -6.11 19.10 -10.01
N LYS A 228 -6.90 20.18 -10.04
CA LYS A 228 -7.89 20.37 -11.10
C LYS A 228 -7.21 20.47 -12.47
N GLY A 229 -7.49 19.50 -13.34
CA GLY A 229 -6.94 19.43 -14.69
C GLY A 229 -5.78 18.45 -14.84
N ASP A 230 -5.28 17.90 -13.73
CA ASP A 230 -4.25 16.87 -13.73
C ASP A 230 -4.73 15.62 -14.49
N ALA A 231 -3.78 14.89 -15.08
CA ALA A 231 -4.06 13.63 -15.74
C ALA A 231 -4.39 12.54 -14.73
N ALA A 232 -5.25 11.58 -15.11
CA ALA A 232 -5.45 10.37 -14.30
C ALA A 232 -4.11 9.65 -14.10
N ILE A 233 -3.34 9.49 -15.18
CA ILE A 233 -2.02 8.87 -15.15
C ILE A 233 -0.98 9.85 -15.69
N THR A 234 0.08 10.11 -14.92
CA THR A 234 1.28 10.82 -15.41
C THR A 234 2.46 9.84 -15.37
N ALA A 235 3.10 9.63 -16.52
CA ALA A 235 4.30 8.81 -16.65
C ALA A 235 5.47 9.64 -17.19
N THR A 236 6.53 9.81 -16.40
CA THR A 236 7.68 10.66 -16.78
C THR A 236 8.92 9.87 -17.18
N ALA A 237 8.88 8.54 -17.02
CA ALA A 237 9.96 7.63 -17.39
C ALA A 237 9.45 6.19 -17.61
N GLY A 238 10.34 5.33 -18.12
CA GLY A 238 10.08 3.90 -18.26
C GLY A 238 9.12 3.56 -19.40
N ASN A 239 8.43 2.42 -19.25
CA ASN A 239 7.43 1.97 -20.22
C ASN A 239 6.06 1.87 -19.56
N LEU A 240 5.05 2.49 -20.16
CA LEU A 240 3.65 2.37 -19.74
C LEU A 240 2.89 1.49 -20.74
N ILE A 241 2.15 0.51 -20.22
CA ILE A 241 1.22 -0.32 -21.00
C ILE A 241 -0.19 -0.14 -20.45
N LEU A 242 -1.12 0.29 -21.29
CA LEU A 242 -2.55 0.39 -20.97
C LEU A 242 -3.33 -0.53 -21.92
N GLN A 243 -4.11 -1.46 -21.37
CA GLN A 243 -4.86 -2.42 -22.17
C GLN A 243 -6.28 -2.60 -21.64
N GLY A 244 -7.29 -2.14 -22.39
CA GLY A 244 -8.69 -2.38 -22.07
C GLY A 244 -9.15 -1.81 -20.72
N ASN A 245 -8.59 -0.67 -20.31
CA ASN A 245 -9.00 0.04 -19.10
C ASN A 245 -10.15 1.01 -19.41
N ASP A 246 -11.03 1.25 -18.44
CA ASP A 246 -12.07 2.28 -18.53
C ASP A 246 -11.68 3.53 -17.72
N PHE A 247 -11.91 4.69 -18.32
CA PHE A 247 -11.73 6.00 -17.69
C PHE A 247 -13.13 6.62 -17.54
N ALA A 248 -13.77 6.37 -16.41
CA ALA A 248 -15.22 6.55 -16.23
C ALA A 248 -15.69 8.01 -16.05
N MET A 249 -14.83 9.00 -16.31
CA MET A 249 -15.18 10.42 -16.26
C MET A 249 -14.44 11.23 -17.32
N ASP A 250 -14.99 12.41 -17.63
CA ASP A 250 -14.34 13.37 -18.51
C ASP A 250 -13.16 14.04 -17.80
N GLY A 251 -11.99 14.05 -18.45
CA GLY A 251 -10.77 14.67 -17.91
C GLY A 251 -9.54 14.29 -18.72
N THR A 252 -8.39 14.87 -18.37
CA THR A 252 -7.11 14.44 -18.94
C THR A 252 -6.84 13.01 -18.47
N GLN A 253 -6.73 12.06 -19.40
CA GLN A 253 -6.52 10.64 -19.06
C GLN A 253 -5.03 10.33 -18.85
N LEU A 254 -4.16 10.88 -19.70
CA LEU A 254 -2.75 10.52 -19.74
C LEU A 254 -1.87 11.74 -20.02
N GLU A 255 -0.76 11.83 -19.30
CA GLU A 255 0.37 12.73 -19.55
C GLU A 255 1.66 11.91 -19.62
N LEU A 256 2.49 12.17 -20.65
CA LEU A 256 3.74 11.47 -20.96
C LEU A 256 4.91 12.45 -21.07
#